data_AF-A0A843C0K0-F1
#
_entry.id   AF-A0A843C0K0-F1
#
_cell.length_a   1.000
_cell.length_b   1.000
_cell.length_c   1.000
_cell.angle_alpha   90.00
_cell.angle_beta   90.00
_cell.angle_gamma   90.00
#
_symmetry.space_group_name_H-M   'P 1'
#
loop_
_entity.id
_entity.type
_entity.pdbx_description
1 polymer ?
#
loop_
_entity_poly.entity_id
_entity_poly.type
_entity_poly.pdbx_seq_one_letter_code
_entity_poly.pdbx_strand_id
1 'polypeptide(L)'
;MFDYIVVVVTDDLDARKLAYASLRDDVLRNSTFVPVSESAWHGRAGNGFGTLFAIENASKAIGRDLVDEVKRGKSVLIVHT
;
A
#
# COMPACT_ATOMS: atom_id res chain seq x y z
N MET A 1 -11.71 -7.74 8.50
CA MET A 1 -11.15 -6.37 8.58
C MET A 1 -9.66 -6.52 8.34
N PHE A 2 -9.06 -5.67 7.52
CA PHE A 2 -7.65 -5.84 7.14
C PHE A 2 -6.73 -5.15 8.16
N ASP A 3 -5.54 -5.68 8.40
CA ASP A 3 -4.54 -5.01 9.23
C ASP A 3 -3.88 -3.85 8.47
N TYR A 4 -3.69 -4.03 7.16
CA TYR A 4 -3.11 -3.03 6.26
C TYR A 4 -4.01 -2.81 5.04
N ILE A 5 -4.16 -1.56 4.62
CA ILE A 5 -4.79 -1.17 3.36
C ILE A 5 -3.73 -0.45 2.54
N VAL A 6 -3.26 -1.09 1.48
CA VAL A 6 -2.30 -0.53 0.53
C VAL A 6 -3.08 0.02 -0.66
N VAL A 7 -3.04 1.33 -0.87
CA VAL A 7 -3.65 1.97 -2.04
C VAL A 7 -2.55 2.35 -3.01
N VAL A 8 -2.62 1.78 -4.19
CA VAL A 8 -1.66 1.97 -5.26
C VAL A 8 -2.21 3.02 -6.21
N VAL A 9 -1.48 4.13 -6.37
CA VAL A 9 -1.82 5.25 -7.25
C VAL A 9 -0.74 5.47 -8.30
N THR A 10 -1.07 6.18 -9.38
CA THR A 10 -0.18 6.35 -10.54
C THR A 10 1.17 7.01 -10.21
N ASP A 11 1.16 8.08 -9.40
CA ASP A 11 2.35 8.88 -9.14
C ASP A 11 2.58 9.24 -7.65
N ASP A 12 3.82 9.67 -7.35
CA ASP A 12 4.26 10.01 -6.00
C ASP A 12 3.52 11.22 -5.41
N LEU A 13 3.02 12.13 -6.26
CA LEU A 13 2.31 13.31 -5.80
C LEU A 13 0.95 12.89 -5.23
N ASP A 14 0.24 12.01 -5.92
CA ASP A 14 -1.04 11.48 -5.45
C ASP A 14 -0.87 10.60 -4.22
N ALA A 15 0.21 9.80 -4.15
CA ALA A 15 0.51 9.00 -2.97
C ALA A 15 0.71 9.89 -1.73
N ARG A 16 1.43 11.01 -1.90
CA ARG A 16 1.61 12.02 -0.84
C ARG A 16 0.31 12.70 -0.44
N LYS A 17 -0.52 13.11 -1.40
CA LYS A 17 -1.84 13.71 -1.10
C LYS A 17 -2.68 12.77 -0.24
N LEU A 18 -2.71 11.48 -0.57
CA LEU A 18 -3.42 10.47 0.21
C LEU A 18 -2.81 10.25 1.60
N ALA A 19 -1.47 10.29 1.72
CA ALA A 19 -0.81 10.15 3.01
C ALA A 19 -1.16 11.29 3.98
N TYR A 20 -1.38 12.50 3.46
CA TYR A 20 -1.82 13.67 4.23
C TYR A 20 -3.34 13.80 4.35
N ALA A 21 -4.11 12.97 3.63
CA ALA A 21 -5.56 13.00 3.73
C ALA A 21 -5.96 12.52 5.14
N SER A 22 -6.71 13.35 5.85
CA SER A 22 -7.34 12.95 7.11
C SER A 22 -8.53 12.03 6.80
N LEU A 23 -8.21 10.77 6.51
CA LEU A 23 -9.19 9.71 6.37
C LEU A 23 -9.73 9.37 7.76
N ARG A 24 -11.05 9.30 7.87
CA ARG A 24 -11.71 9.01 9.13
C ARG A 24 -11.56 7.53 9.50
N ASP A 25 -11.50 7.25 10.79
CA ASP A 25 -11.35 5.88 11.31
C ASP A 25 -12.53 4.95 10.97
N ASP A 26 -13.73 5.49 10.70
CA ASP A 26 -14.88 4.70 10.22
C ASP A 26 -14.68 4.18 8.80
N VAL A 27 -13.88 4.89 7.99
CA VAL A 27 -13.49 4.46 6.63
C VAL A 27 -12.37 3.44 6.70
N LEU A 28 -11.33 3.71 7.50
CA LEU A 28 -10.16 2.84 7.62
C LEU A 28 -10.38 1.62 8.50
N ARG A 29 -11.41 1.64 9.37
CA ARG A 29 -11.74 0.57 10.32
C ARG A 29 -10.51 0.08 11.10
N ASN A 30 -9.72 0.99 11.67
CA ASN A 30 -8.48 0.69 12.40
C ASN A 30 -7.37 0.00 11.57
N SER A 31 -7.47 -0.04 10.24
CA SER A 31 -6.38 -0.51 9.39
C SER A 31 -5.26 0.52 9.28
N THR A 32 -4.03 0.06 9.13
CA THR A 32 -2.92 0.93 8.74
C THR A 32 -3.05 1.28 7.25
N PHE A 33 -3.26 2.55 6.94
CA PHE A 33 -3.41 3.05 5.57
C PHE A 33 -2.04 3.37 4.96
N VAL A 34 -1.74 2.79 3.81
CA VAL A 34 -0.42 2.87 3.17
C VAL A 34 -0.57 3.20 1.68
N PRO A 35 -0.64 4.49 1.31
CA PRO A 35 -0.63 4.90 -0.09
C PRO A 35 0.77 4.74 -0.69
N VAL A 36 0.85 4.14 -1.86
CA VAL A 36 2.11 3.90 -2.59
C VAL A 36 1.92 4.22 -4.07
N SER A 37 3.02 4.60 -4.73
CA SER A 37 3.01 4.93 -6.14
C SER A 37 3.42 3.73 -7.03
N GLU A 38 2.77 3.61 -8.18
CA GLU A 38 3.19 2.76 -9.30
C GLU A 38 4.47 3.28 -9.97
N SER A 39 4.73 4.60 -9.93
CA SER A 39 5.95 5.18 -10.48
C SER A 39 7.23 4.67 -9.80
N ALA A 40 7.12 4.17 -8.58
CA ALA A 40 8.22 3.56 -7.84
C ALA A 40 8.46 2.08 -8.24
N TRP A 41 7.69 1.51 -9.17
CA TRP A 41 7.91 0.16 -9.66
C TRP A 41 9.14 0.09 -10.57
N HIS A 42 9.94 -0.96 -10.40
CA HIS A 42 11.08 -1.24 -11.27
C HIS A 42 10.63 -1.89 -12.60
N GLY A 43 9.80 -1.19 -13.38
CA GLY A 43 9.32 -1.67 -14.68
C GLY A 43 7.99 -1.05 -15.12
N ARG A 44 7.49 -1.45 -16.28
CA ARG A 44 6.18 -0.98 -16.80
C ARG A 44 5.02 -1.58 -16.00
N ALA A 45 3.94 -0.81 -15.84
CA ALA A 45 2.66 -1.35 -15.43
C ALA A 45 2.24 -2.52 -16.33
N GLY A 46 1.66 -3.58 -15.74
CA GLY A 46 1.23 -4.78 -16.48
C GLY A 46 2.29 -5.86 -16.66
N ASN A 47 3.44 -5.78 -15.98
CA ASN A 47 4.47 -6.83 -16.00
C ASN A 47 4.13 -8.09 -15.17
N GLY A 48 2.96 -8.15 -14.55
CA GLY A 48 2.52 -9.27 -13.70
C GLY A 48 3.03 -9.23 -12.26
N PHE A 49 3.88 -8.26 -11.89
CA PHE A 49 4.48 -8.12 -10.56
C PHE A 49 3.89 -6.96 -9.73
N GLY A 50 2.77 -6.37 -10.15
CA GLY A 50 2.17 -5.21 -9.47
C GLY A 50 1.90 -5.45 -7.99
N THR A 51 1.39 -6.62 -7.62
CA THR A 51 1.15 -7.00 -6.21
C THR A 51 2.45 -7.08 -5.41
N LEU A 52 3.52 -7.64 -5.98
CA LEU A 52 4.83 -7.73 -5.33
C LEU A 52 5.38 -6.33 -5.06
N PHE A 53 5.37 -5.46 -6.06
CA PHE A 53 5.87 -4.09 -5.91
C PHE A 53 5.02 -3.25 -4.96
N ALA A 54 3.70 -3.44 -4.94
CA ALA A 54 2.83 -2.79 -3.97
C ALA A 54 3.23 -3.16 -2.54
N ILE A 55 3.50 -4.44 -2.27
CA ILE A 55 3.94 -4.93 -0.95
C ILE A 55 5.33 -4.41 -0.60
N GLU A 56 6.29 -4.43 -1.54
CA GLU A 56 7.65 -3.93 -1.30
C GLU A 56 7.66 -2.42 -1.01
N ASN A 57 6.90 -1.64 -1.78
CA ASN A 57 6.80 -0.20 -1.61
C ASN A 57 6.10 0.15 -0.30
N ALA A 58 5.03 -0.58 0.04
CA ALA A 58 4.35 -0.41 1.31
C ALA A 58 5.27 -0.75 2.48
N SER A 59 6.07 -1.82 2.36
CA SER A 59 7.05 -2.23 3.37
C SER A 59 8.09 -1.14 3.64
N LYS A 60 8.62 -0.54 2.57
CA LYS A 60 9.54 0.61 2.66
C LYS A 60 8.87 1.82 3.32
N ALA A 61 7.62 2.12 2.96
CA ALA A 61 6.90 3.28 3.47
C ALA A 61 6.64 3.20 4.98
N ILE A 62 6.33 2.01 5.52
CA ILE A 62 6.07 1.81 6.95
C ILE A 62 7.31 1.38 7.75
N GLY A 63 8.44 1.12 7.09
CA GLY A 63 9.67 0.62 7.72
C GLY A 63 9.54 -0.78 8.31
N ARG A 64 8.64 -1.62 7.79
CA ARG A 64 8.40 -3.00 8.24
C ARG A 64 8.21 -3.91 7.04
N ASP A 65 8.65 -5.16 7.14
CA ASP A 65 8.42 -6.15 6.08
C ASP A 65 6.98 -6.67 6.13
N LEU A 66 6.13 -6.23 5.19
CA LEU A 66 4.74 -6.68 5.09
C LEU A 66 4.62 -8.17 4.73
N VAL A 67 5.60 -8.76 4.04
CA VAL A 67 5.59 -10.19 3.74
C VAL A 67 5.69 -10.99 5.04
N ASP A 68 6.57 -10.56 5.94
CA ASP A 68 6.72 -11.20 7.24
C ASP A 68 5.53 -10.94 8.17
N GLU A 69 4.91 -9.76 8.11
CA GLU A 69 3.65 -9.49 8.81
C GLU A 69 2.53 -10.43 8.33
N VAL A 70 2.39 -10.62 7.02
CA VAL A 70 1.40 -11.56 6.45
C VAL A 70 1.66 -12.99 6.90
N LYS A 71 2.92 -13.45 6.88
CA LYS A 71 3.29 -14.78 7.41
C LYS A 71 2.93 -14.95 8.90
N ARG A 72 2.89 -13.87 9.67
CA ARG A 72 2.45 -13.85 11.08
C ARG A 72 0.93 -13.77 11.25
N GLY A 73 0.17 -13.90 10.16
CA GLY A 73 -1.29 -13.92 10.15
C GLY A 73 -1.93 -12.55 9.97
N LYS A 74 -1.16 -11.51 9.61
CA LYS A 74 -1.72 -10.19 9.27
C LYS A 74 -2.35 -10.22 7.89
N SER A 75 -3.41 -9.44 7.75
CA SER A 75 -4.20 -9.35 6.52
C SER A 75 -3.94 -8.03 5.80
N VAL A 76 -3.81 -8.08 4.48
CA VAL A 76 -3.51 -6.93 3.63
C VAL A 76 -4.55 -6.85 2.52
N LEU A 77 -5.15 -5.66 2.34
CA LEU A 77 -5.94 -5.31 1.17
C LEU A 77 -5.11 -4.44 0.25
N ILE A 78 -5.03 -4.80 -1.03
CA ILE A 78 -4.34 -4.00 -2.05
C ILE A 78 -5.39 -3.49 -3.02
N VAL A 79 -5.45 -2.17 -3.21
CA VAL A 79 -6.40 -1.49 -4.11
C VAL A 79 -5.59 -0.73 -5.16
N HIS A 80 -5.80 -1.07 -6.44
CA HIS A 80 -5.24 -0.32 -7.56
C HIS A 80 -6.29 0.68 -8.07
N THR A 81 -5.87 1.93 -8.32
CA THR A 81 -6.73 3.02 -8.79
C THR A 81 -6.28 3.58 -10.12
#